data_AF-A0A1L8DNW5-F1
#
_entry.id   AF-A0A1L8DNW5-F1
#
_cell.length_a   1.000
_cell.length_b   1.000
_cell.length_c   1.000
_cell.angle_alpha   90.00
_cell.angle_beta   90.00
_cell.angle_gamma   90.00
#
_symmetry.space_group_name_H-M   'P 1'
#
loop_
_entity.id
_entity.type
_entity.pdbx_description
1 polymer ?
#
loop_
_entity_poly.entity_id
_entity_poly.type
_entity_poly.pdbx_seq_one_letter_code
_entity_poly.pdbx_strand_id
1 'polypeptide(L)'
;MILLLLKRFPQAISTHIPRLLETLVQGVPTNPQYRTMLINETLPLVLARPVDLSSDLVHRILTICLEHYVGQLLKEDDEKEKFECWRKIFDVVETLGGVLNWEPYLPYNRTWSKEVYWQKLIKIVSTVPPKPSENKQILFLGSILFVFALQEYIENISHKVQDTEVSYILVEGFRDGGTKRRLSDAVPGETCKIAVNPPCSPETPNCLITAAHCWQLLHSNEILQMDFGQLLMKLPITEWVNRFLLDLAVYLGRNDDIHANLQAQKDTLDKQVRLLSLAVSQGNINGAAFTQICSILSDLPATGGTEYLRNLCGSTPGRHLVLLPLTRKAVTQYCTKALVTVLKQKILHDSSSATLGNLLVLLQLDWPLETQLAETIFDIIHTRRSFSYPLFPTYIINVDMIEEFTYMWNPSQGEDIRLELTVPQAPKPHRIGTRGSDKGVKEDFKHIIRQQIARSGEEIDILVAQFILQERMQLIQCIFDK
;
A
#
# COMPACT_ATOMS: atom_id res chain seq x y z
N MET A 1 -16.32 37.69 33.73
CA MET A 1 -16.91 37.84 35.08
C MET A 1 -17.58 36.55 35.57
N ILE A 2 -18.48 35.91 34.79
CA ILE A 2 -19.14 34.64 35.17
C ILE A 2 -18.15 33.49 35.41
N LEU A 3 -17.13 33.30 34.57
CA LEU A 3 -16.10 32.26 34.77
C LEU A 3 -15.30 32.44 36.07
N LEU A 4 -14.99 33.68 36.45
CA LEU A 4 -14.34 33.99 37.74
C LEU A 4 -15.26 33.68 38.93
N LEU A 5 -16.57 33.87 38.75
CA LEU A 5 -17.59 33.56 39.75
C LEU A 5 -17.77 32.05 39.92
N LEU A 6 -17.75 31.29 38.82
CA LEU A 6 -17.83 29.82 38.81
C LEU A 6 -16.59 29.14 39.42
N LYS A 7 -15.39 29.68 39.16
CA LYS A 7 -14.14 29.20 39.79
C LYS A 7 -14.13 29.43 41.31
N ARG A 8 -14.84 30.47 41.79
CA ARG A 8 -14.86 30.87 43.20
C ARG A 8 -16.05 30.31 43.99
N PHE A 9 -17.15 29.98 43.32
CA PHE A 9 -18.38 29.45 43.93
C PHE A 9 -18.87 28.20 43.20
N PRO A 10 -18.37 27.00 43.58
CA PRO A 10 -18.68 25.75 42.89
C PRO A 10 -20.15 25.32 42.95
N GLN A 11 -20.96 25.92 43.84
CA GLN A 11 -22.39 25.64 43.95
C GLN A 11 -23.23 26.36 42.88
N ALA A 12 -22.70 27.40 42.24
CA ALA A 12 -23.36 28.15 41.15
C ALA A 12 -23.14 27.50 39.77
N ILE A 13 -22.36 26.42 39.71
CA ILE A 13 -21.99 25.67 38.50
C ILE A 13 -23.24 25.09 37.84
N SER A 14 -24.08 24.36 38.57
CA SER A 14 -25.26 23.70 38.00
C SER A 14 -26.30 24.67 37.42
N THR A 15 -26.41 25.89 37.95
CA THR A 15 -27.41 26.89 37.53
C THR A 15 -26.96 27.77 36.37
N HIS A 16 -25.67 28.13 36.29
CA HIS A 16 -25.19 29.10 35.31
C HIS A 16 -24.40 28.51 34.15
N ILE A 17 -23.86 27.29 34.28
CA ILE A 17 -23.08 26.64 33.21
C ILE A 17 -23.90 26.38 31.94
N PRO A 18 -25.14 25.84 31.98
CA PRO A 18 -25.87 25.54 30.74
C PRO A 18 -26.06 26.76 29.84
N ARG A 19 -26.46 27.90 30.42
CA ARG A 19 -26.62 29.17 29.69
C ARG A 19 -25.30 29.71 29.15
N LEU A 20 -24.22 29.57 29.92
CA LEU A 20 -22.89 29.97 29.47
C LEU A 20 -22.44 29.11 28.28
N LEU A 21 -22.62 27.79 28.35
CA LEU A 21 -22.31 26.87 27.27
C LEU A 21 -23.11 27.19 26.00
N GLU A 22 -24.42 27.43 26.11
CA GLU A 22 -25.25 27.85 24.97
C GLU A 22 -24.70 29.13 24.32
N THR A 23 -24.38 30.14 25.14
CA THR A 23 -23.82 31.42 24.65
C THR A 23 -22.49 31.21 23.93
N LEU A 24 -21.59 30.41 24.51
CA LEU A 24 -20.28 30.12 23.93
C LEU A 24 -20.42 29.35 22.62
N VAL A 25 -21.22 28.28 22.60
CA VAL A 25 -21.47 27.45 21.42
C VAL A 25 -22.08 28.25 20.27
N GLN A 26 -23.05 29.13 20.55
CA GLN A 26 -23.64 30.02 19.54
C GLN A 26 -22.65 31.08 19.04
N GLY A 27 -21.72 31.51 19.89
CA GLY A 27 -20.68 32.48 19.54
C GLY A 27 -19.52 31.90 18.72
N VAL A 28 -19.26 30.59 18.75
CA VAL A 28 -18.09 29.99 18.06
C VAL A 28 -17.98 30.38 16.58
N PRO A 29 -19.06 30.38 15.76
CA PRO A 29 -18.97 30.77 14.36
C PRO A 29 -18.60 32.24 14.14
N THR A 30 -18.91 33.12 15.10
CA THR A 30 -18.74 34.59 14.95
C THR A 30 -17.44 35.09 15.56
N ASN A 31 -16.93 34.45 16.62
CA ASN A 31 -15.66 34.81 17.24
C ASN A 31 -14.89 33.57 17.72
N PRO A 32 -13.69 33.30 17.18
CA PRO A 32 -12.84 32.17 17.58
C PRO A 32 -12.48 32.15 19.06
N GLN A 33 -12.46 33.29 19.75
CA GLN A 33 -12.16 33.37 21.19
C GLN A 33 -13.15 32.58 22.04
N TYR A 34 -14.42 32.47 21.60
CA TYR A 34 -15.42 31.66 22.29
C TYR A 34 -15.07 30.18 22.27
N ARG A 35 -14.38 29.68 21.23
CA ARG A 35 -13.86 28.30 21.18
C ARG A 35 -12.80 28.09 22.25
N THR A 36 -11.85 29.01 22.37
CA THR A 36 -10.78 28.94 23.38
C THR A 36 -11.37 28.96 24.79
N MET A 37 -12.32 29.85 25.06
CA MET A 37 -13.00 29.97 26.36
C MET A 37 -13.87 28.74 26.66
N LEU A 38 -14.53 28.16 25.66
CA LEU A 38 -15.29 26.92 25.80
C LEU A 38 -14.35 25.77 26.20
N ILE A 39 -13.27 25.56 25.45
CA ILE A 39 -12.43 24.36 25.58
C ILE A 39 -11.46 24.45 26.76
N ASN A 40 -10.83 25.60 26.99
CA ASN A 40 -9.78 25.72 27.99
C ASN A 40 -10.31 26.14 29.37
N GLU A 41 -11.46 26.81 29.42
CA GLU A 41 -11.97 27.36 30.69
C GLU A 41 -13.29 26.74 31.14
N THR A 42 -14.21 26.46 30.21
CA THR A 42 -15.57 26.05 30.57
C THR A 42 -15.73 24.54 30.59
N LEU A 43 -15.21 23.84 29.58
CA LEU A 43 -15.29 22.38 29.45
C LEU A 43 -14.61 21.65 30.63
N PRO A 44 -13.42 22.04 31.12
CA PRO A 44 -12.81 21.38 32.27
C PRO A 44 -13.68 21.45 33.54
N LEU A 45 -14.48 22.50 33.71
CA LEU A 45 -15.42 22.63 34.82
C LEU A 45 -16.58 21.63 34.69
N VAL A 46 -17.07 21.41 33.47
CA VAL A 46 -18.11 20.41 33.15
C VAL A 46 -17.56 18.99 33.31
N LEU A 47 -16.33 18.74 32.88
CA LEU A 47 -15.69 17.43 33.02
C LEU A 47 -15.45 17.07 34.50
N ALA A 48 -15.09 18.06 35.32
CA ALA A 48 -14.91 17.85 36.76
C ALA A 48 -16.23 17.64 37.52
N ARG A 49 -17.33 18.22 37.04
CA ARG A 49 -18.67 18.09 37.61
C ARG A 49 -19.72 18.04 36.50
N PRO A 50 -20.21 16.86 36.12
CA PRO A 50 -21.25 16.76 35.10
C PRO A 50 -22.50 17.51 35.54
N VAL A 51 -23.05 18.28 34.61
CA VAL A 51 -24.27 19.08 34.78
C VAL A 51 -25.32 18.53 33.82
N ASP A 52 -26.59 18.62 34.18
CA ASP A 52 -27.68 18.29 33.27
C ASP A 52 -27.69 19.26 32.07
N LEU A 53 -27.49 18.71 30.88
CA LEU A 53 -27.44 19.46 29.62
C LEU A 53 -28.44 18.89 28.63
N SER A 54 -28.96 19.75 27.74
CA SER A 54 -29.82 19.28 26.65
C SER A 54 -29.01 18.48 25.64
N SER A 55 -29.63 17.45 25.05
CA SER A 55 -28.94 16.56 24.10
C SER A 55 -28.34 17.29 22.90
N ASP A 56 -29.04 18.29 22.36
CA ASP A 56 -28.54 19.12 21.25
C ASP A 56 -27.30 19.92 21.65
N LEU A 57 -27.27 20.52 22.84
CA LEU A 57 -26.12 21.25 23.33
C LEU A 57 -24.90 20.34 23.50
N VAL A 58 -25.09 19.14 24.05
CA VAL A 58 -24.01 18.15 24.21
C VAL A 58 -23.41 17.75 22.85
N HIS A 59 -24.25 17.43 21.86
CA HIS A 59 -23.75 17.07 20.52
C HIS A 59 -22.99 18.20 19.83
N ARG A 60 -23.43 19.46 20.01
CA ARG A 60 -22.71 20.64 19.50
C ARG A 60 -21.37 20.82 20.18
N ILE A 61 -21.31 20.65 21.51
CA ILE A 61 -20.04 20.71 22.27
C ILE A 61 -19.09 19.61 21.79
N LEU A 62 -19.56 18.37 21.66
CA LEU A 62 -18.77 17.24 21.13
C LEU A 62 -18.17 17.56 19.75
N THR A 63 -18.98 18.11 18.86
CA THR A 63 -18.55 18.50 17.51
C THR A 63 -17.44 19.55 17.56
N ILE A 64 -17.61 20.61 18.37
CA ILE A 64 -16.61 21.69 18.49
C ILE A 64 -15.31 21.17 19.12
N CYS A 65 -15.40 20.27 20.11
CA CYS A 65 -14.24 19.66 20.74
C CYS A 65 -13.46 18.79 19.76
N LEU A 66 -14.17 17.94 19.00
CA LEU A 66 -13.55 17.08 17.99
C LEU A 66 -12.86 17.93 16.92
N GLU A 67 -13.54 18.96 16.39
CA GLU A 67 -12.96 19.88 15.41
C GLU A 67 -11.69 20.56 15.93
N HIS A 68 -11.69 21.03 17.18
CA HIS A 68 -10.54 21.69 17.77
C HIS A 68 -9.35 20.75 17.97
N TYR A 69 -9.56 19.60 18.62
CA TYR A 69 -8.47 18.68 18.92
C TYR A 69 -7.93 17.99 17.66
N VAL A 70 -8.79 17.63 16.70
CA VAL A 70 -8.34 17.13 15.38
C VAL A 70 -7.57 18.21 14.62
N GLY A 71 -8.04 19.45 14.67
CA GLY A 71 -7.29 20.59 14.10
C GLY A 71 -5.95 20.86 14.79
N GLN A 72 -5.81 20.51 16.07
CA GLN A 72 -4.54 20.58 16.79
C GLN A 72 -3.62 19.41 16.39
N LEU A 73 -4.14 18.19 16.28
CA LEU A 73 -3.41 17.00 15.85
C LEU A 73 -2.71 17.19 14.50
N LEU A 74 -3.36 17.86 13.55
CA LEU A 74 -2.80 18.14 12.22
C LEU A 74 -1.63 19.13 12.21
N LYS A 75 -1.46 19.92 13.26
CA LYS A 75 -0.41 20.95 13.35
C LYS A 75 0.80 20.51 14.14
N GLU A 76 0.66 19.40 14.86
CA GLU A 76 1.58 18.99 15.90
C GLU A 76 2.40 17.80 15.42
N ASP A 77 3.72 17.91 15.50
CA ASP A 77 4.64 16.82 15.18
C ASP A 77 5.10 16.06 16.44
N ASP A 78 4.88 16.64 17.64
CA ASP A 78 5.24 15.99 18.90
C ASP A 78 4.25 14.87 19.30
N GLU A 79 4.78 13.66 19.40
CA GLU A 79 4.05 12.45 19.82
C GLU A 79 3.36 12.56 21.19
N LYS A 80 3.92 13.33 22.13
CA LYS A 80 3.32 13.53 23.46
C LYS A 80 2.11 14.44 23.39
N GLU A 81 2.18 15.51 22.60
CA GLU A 81 1.06 16.43 22.40
C GLU A 81 -0.08 15.74 21.63
N LYS A 82 0.24 14.89 20.64
CA LYS A 82 -0.74 14.03 19.98
C LYS A 82 -1.42 13.08 20.96
N PHE A 83 -0.64 12.43 21.83
CA PHE A 83 -1.17 11.56 22.89
C PHE A 83 -2.13 12.32 23.81
N GLU A 84 -1.76 13.53 24.23
CA GLU A 84 -2.57 14.37 25.11
C GLU A 84 -3.89 14.80 24.42
N CYS A 85 -3.86 15.09 23.12
CA CYS A 85 -5.05 15.40 22.32
C CYS A 85 -6.01 14.22 22.29
N TRP A 86 -5.53 13.01 21.99
CA TRP A 86 -6.37 11.81 22.00
C TRP A 86 -6.94 11.51 23.38
N ARG A 87 -6.13 11.62 24.44
CA ARG A 87 -6.63 11.46 25.82
C ARG A 87 -7.80 12.41 26.09
N LYS A 88 -7.66 13.70 25.75
CA LYS A 88 -8.72 14.70 25.93
C LYS A 88 -9.98 14.38 25.11
N ILE A 89 -9.84 13.94 23.85
CA ILE A 89 -10.98 13.54 23.00
C ILE A 89 -11.79 12.42 23.67
N PHE A 90 -11.10 11.37 24.13
CA PHE A 90 -11.75 10.22 24.77
C PHE A 90 -12.37 10.60 26.14
N ASP A 91 -11.68 11.39 26.95
CA ASP A 91 -12.20 11.87 28.25
C ASP A 91 -13.49 12.71 28.08
N VAL A 92 -13.50 13.58 27.06
CA VAL A 92 -14.67 14.43 26.74
C VAL A 92 -15.85 13.57 26.31
N VAL A 93 -15.63 12.59 25.44
CA VAL A 93 -16.70 11.74 24.91
C VAL A 93 -17.25 10.80 25.98
N GLU A 94 -16.42 10.26 26.85
CA GLU A 94 -16.86 9.44 27.98
C GLU A 94 -17.72 10.27 28.95
N THR A 95 -17.26 11.47 29.32
CA THR A 95 -17.97 12.31 30.29
C THR A 95 -19.29 12.85 29.74
N LEU A 96 -19.27 13.39 28.52
CA LEU A 96 -20.47 13.92 27.87
C LEU A 96 -21.42 12.81 27.41
N GLY A 97 -20.89 11.64 27.04
CA GLY A 97 -21.67 10.43 26.79
C GLY A 97 -22.41 9.99 28.06
N GLY A 98 -21.78 10.08 29.22
CA GLY A 98 -22.42 9.83 30.51
C GLY A 98 -23.63 10.75 30.77
N VAL A 99 -23.54 12.04 30.42
CA VAL A 99 -24.68 12.98 30.50
C VAL A 99 -25.84 12.56 29.58
N LEU A 100 -25.54 11.91 28.46
CA LEU A 100 -26.52 11.38 27.51
C LEU A 100 -26.99 9.95 27.84
N ASN A 101 -26.50 9.35 28.93
CA ASN A 101 -26.69 7.94 29.29
C ASN A 101 -26.25 6.95 28.19
N TRP A 102 -25.16 7.27 27.49
CA TRP A 102 -24.52 6.36 26.54
C TRP A 102 -23.87 5.16 27.25
N GLU A 103 -23.79 4.02 26.57
CA GLU A 103 -22.99 2.91 27.08
C GLU A 103 -21.51 3.34 27.19
N PRO A 104 -20.85 3.12 28.35
CA PRO A 104 -19.43 3.45 28.53
C PRO A 104 -18.57 2.81 27.44
N TYR A 105 -17.62 3.58 26.91
CA TYR A 105 -16.72 3.09 25.89
C TYR A 105 -15.42 2.56 26.51
N LEU A 106 -14.28 2.93 25.97
CA LEU A 106 -12.95 2.58 26.44
C LEU A 106 -12.13 3.85 26.63
N PRO A 107 -11.29 3.94 27.66
CA PRO A 107 -10.34 5.03 27.77
C PRO A 107 -9.30 4.96 26.65
N TYR A 108 -8.68 6.09 26.34
CA TYR A 108 -7.55 6.12 25.43
C TYR A 108 -6.34 5.40 26.04
N ASN A 109 -5.77 4.46 25.29
CA ASN A 109 -4.60 3.68 25.69
C ASN A 109 -3.75 3.38 24.46
N ARG A 110 -2.53 3.94 24.44
CA ARG A 110 -1.57 3.79 23.33
C ARG A 110 -1.14 2.34 23.07
N THR A 111 -1.22 1.48 24.07
CA THR A 111 -0.79 0.07 23.94
C THR A 111 -1.87 -0.84 23.36
N TRP A 112 -3.11 -0.35 23.27
CA TRP A 112 -4.22 -1.15 22.77
C TRP A 112 -4.28 -1.09 21.25
N SER A 113 -4.48 -2.25 20.64
CA SER A 113 -4.79 -2.33 19.22
C SER A 113 -6.13 -1.63 18.94
N LYS A 114 -6.22 -1.00 17.78
CA LYS A 114 -7.45 -0.40 17.24
C LYS A 114 -8.59 -1.41 17.12
N GLU A 115 -8.24 -2.69 16.99
CA GLU A 115 -9.20 -3.79 17.00
C GLU A 115 -9.95 -3.89 18.35
N VAL A 116 -9.30 -3.59 19.48
CA VAL A 116 -9.95 -3.61 20.81
C VAL A 116 -11.07 -2.57 20.87
N TYR A 117 -10.78 -1.37 20.35
CA TYR A 117 -11.75 -0.29 20.21
C TYR A 117 -12.90 -0.69 19.27
N TRP A 118 -12.57 -1.23 18.10
CA TRP A 118 -13.55 -1.71 17.13
C TRP A 118 -14.49 -2.77 17.71
N GLN A 119 -13.97 -3.77 18.43
CA GLN A 119 -14.77 -4.81 19.06
C GLN A 119 -15.74 -4.25 20.11
N LYS A 120 -15.32 -3.26 20.90
CA LYS A 120 -16.22 -2.58 21.83
C LYS A 120 -17.30 -1.78 21.09
N LEU A 121 -16.95 -1.09 19.99
CA LEU A 121 -17.92 -0.35 19.19
C LEU A 121 -18.96 -1.29 18.58
N ILE A 122 -18.54 -2.42 18.01
CA ILE A 122 -19.45 -3.42 17.47
C ILE A 122 -20.34 -4.03 18.55
N LYS A 123 -19.82 -4.25 19.77
CA LYS A 123 -20.65 -4.66 20.89
C LYS A 123 -21.79 -3.67 21.15
N ILE A 124 -21.49 -2.36 21.17
CA ILE A 124 -22.50 -1.30 21.33
C ILE A 124 -23.51 -1.33 20.17
N VAL A 125 -23.03 -1.41 18.92
CA VAL A 125 -23.89 -1.48 17.71
C VAL A 125 -24.79 -2.71 17.72
N SER A 126 -24.32 -3.84 18.23
CA SER A 126 -25.05 -5.11 18.26
C SER A 126 -26.12 -5.21 19.35
N THR A 127 -26.24 -4.20 20.22
CA THR A 127 -27.35 -4.12 21.18
C THR A 127 -28.68 -3.79 20.46
N VAL A 128 -29.82 -3.98 21.14
CA VAL A 128 -31.23 -3.81 20.69
C VAL A 128 -31.43 -2.64 19.69
N PRO A 129 -32.39 -2.71 18.71
CA PRO A 129 -32.54 -1.73 17.63
C PRO A 129 -32.33 -0.27 18.07
N PRO A 130 -31.42 0.47 17.40
CA PRO A 130 -30.89 1.70 17.95
C PRO A 130 -31.95 2.77 18.06
N LYS A 131 -32.10 3.32 19.26
CA LYS A 131 -32.83 4.57 19.48
C LYS A 131 -32.11 5.73 18.73
N PRO A 132 -32.80 6.83 18.42
CA PRO A 132 -32.17 8.00 17.80
C PRO A 132 -30.94 8.54 18.56
N SER A 133 -30.91 8.41 19.89
CA SER A 133 -29.77 8.76 20.75
C SER A 133 -28.59 7.78 20.61
N GLU A 134 -28.86 6.51 20.34
CA GLU A 134 -27.84 5.46 20.13
C GLU A 134 -27.21 5.61 18.73
N ASN A 135 -27.96 6.11 17.74
CA ASN A 135 -27.38 6.52 16.45
C ASN A 135 -26.35 7.66 16.61
N LYS A 136 -26.57 8.60 17.53
CA LYS A 136 -25.58 9.66 17.82
C LYS A 136 -24.37 9.11 18.56
N GLN A 137 -24.55 8.15 19.48
CA GLN A 137 -23.42 7.46 20.11
C GLN A 137 -22.54 6.75 19.06
N ILE A 138 -23.15 5.97 18.17
CA ILE A 138 -22.46 5.25 17.09
C ILE A 138 -21.75 6.24 16.15
N LEU A 139 -22.41 7.35 15.79
CA LEU A 139 -21.84 8.40 14.97
C LEU A 139 -20.54 8.96 15.59
N PHE A 140 -20.58 9.41 16.84
CA PHE A 140 -19.40 10.04 17.46
C PHE A 140 -18.29 9.02 17.73
N LEU A 141 -18.60 7.85 18.30
CA LEU A 141 -17.59 6.82 18.58
C LEU A 141 -16.98 6.27 17.29
N GLY A 142 -17.79 5.99 16.27
CA GLY A 142 -17.33 5.56 14.96
C GLY A 142 -16.47 6.62 14.27
N SER A 143 -16.85 7.89 14.35
CA SER A 143 -16.06 9.00 13.78
C SER A 143 -14.73 9.19 14.49
N ILE A 144 -14.70 9.11 15.82
CA ILE A 144 -13.46 9.21 16.61
C ILE A 144 -12.51 8.06 16.27
N LEU A 145 -13.02 6.83 16.28
CA LEU A 145 -12.21 5.65 15.92
C LEU A 145 -11.74 5.70 14.47
N PHE A 146 -12.58 6.18 13.55
CA PHE A 146 -12.21 6.43 12.17
C PHE A 146 -11.04 7.40 12.07
N VAL A 147 -11.14 8.59 12.66
CA VAL A 147 -10.08 9.61 12.60
C VAL A 147 -8.81 9.12 13.30
N PHE A 148 -8.95 8.39 14.41
CA PHE A 148 -7.83 7.81 15.15
C PHE A 148 -7.07 6.79 14.31
N ALA A 149 -7.77 5.85 13.68
CA ALA A 149 -7.15 4.87 12.79
C ALA A 149 -6.60 5.52 11.51
N LEU A 150 -7.30 6.53 10.98
CA LEU A 150 -6.89 7.26 9.78
C LEU A 150 -5.60 8.05 10.00
N GLN A 151 -5.46 8.78 11.10
CA GLN A 151 -4.24 9.53 11.40
C GLN A 151 -3.01 8.62 11.33
N GLU A 152 -3.03 7.53 12.09
CA GLU A 152 -1.90 6.62 12.17
C GLU A 152 -1.65 5.88 10.86
N TYR A 153 -2.71 5.58 10.09
CA TYR A 153 -2.56 5.06 8.75
C TYR A 153 -1.81 6.05 7.84
N ILE A 154 -2.22 7.33 7.82
CA ILE A 154 -1.61 8.37 6.97
C ILE A 154 -0.14 8.60 7.36
N GLU A 155 0.17 8.64 8.65
CA GLU A 155 1.54 8.77 9.16
C GLU A 155 2.42 7.58 8.78
N ASN A 156 1.88 6.36 8.76
CA ASN A 156 2.62 5.15 8.40
C ASN A 156 2.80 4.94 6.88
N ILE A 157 2.03 5.64 6.03
CA ILE A 157 2.17 5.57 4.57
C ILE A 157 2.96 6.74 3.98
N SER A 158 3.49 7.64 4.81
CA SER A 158 4.42 8.71 4.39
C SER A 158 5.60 8.78 5.35
N HIS A 159 6.79 8.41 4.87
CA HIS A 159 8.00 8.41 5.69
C HIS A 159 9.11 9.22 5.04
N LYS A 160 9.82 10.05 5.81
CA LYS A 160 11.07 10.68 5.36
C LYS A 160 12.23 9.70 5.55
N VAL A 161 12.84 9.28 4.46
CA VAL A 161 14.06 8.45 4.45
C VAL A 161 15.19 9.30 3.88
N GLN A 162 16.22 9.59 4.68
CA GLN A 162 17.41 10.35 4.24
C GLN A 162 17.03 11.65 3.49
N ASP A 163 16.18 12.48 4.11
CA ASP A 163 15.64 13.73 3.56
C ASP A 163 14.68 13.60 2.35
N THR A 164 14.41 12.37 1.88
CA THR A 164 13.43 12.15 0.80
C THR A 164 12.15 11.53 1.33
N GLU A 165 11.01 12.13 1.00
CA GLU A 165 9.70 11.60 1.38
C GLU A 165 9.33 10.41 0.49
N VAL A 166 9.19 9.23 1.10
CA VAL A 166 8.73 7.99 0.48
C VAL A 166 7.29 7.77 0.87
N SER A 167 6.42 7.70 -0.14
CA SER A 167 5.01 7.38 0.02
C SER A 167 4.74 5.90 -0.28
N TYR A 168 3.76 5.34 0.43
CA TYR A 168 3.26 3.99 0.23
C TYR A 168 1.86 4.04 -0.38
N ILE A 169 1.59 3.07 -1.25
CA ILE A 169 0.33 2.94 -1.95
C ILE A 169 -0.17 1.50 -1.84
N LEU A 170 -1.48 1.31 -1.70
CA LEU A 170 -2.05 -0.04 -1.68
C LEU A 170 -2.23 -0.55 -3.10
N VAL A 171 -1.64 -1.71 -3.40
CA VAL A 171 -1.74 -2.39 -4.70
C VAL A 171 -2.10 -3.86 -4.54
N GLU A 172 -2.56 -4.47 -5.63
CA GLU A 172 -2.78 -5.91 -5.74
C GLU A 172 -1.42 -6.63 -5.79
N GLY A 173 -1.23 -7.62 -4.94
CA GLY A 173 -0.07 -8.50 -5.00
C GLY A 173 -0.28 -9.65 -6.00
N PHE A 174 0.78 -10.41 -6.24
CA PHE A 174 0.73 -11.56 -7.15
C PHE A 174 0.36 -12.84 -6.38
N ARG A 175 -0.24 -13.81 -7.06
CA ARG A 175 -0.64 -15.09 -6.48
C ARG A 175 0.20 -16.21 -7.08
N ASP A 176 0.73 -17.08 -6.24
CA ASP A 176 1.43 -18.29 -6.70
C ASP A 176 0.39 -19.38 -6.96
N GLY A 177 0.33 -19.86 -8.21
CA GLY A 177 -0.68 -20.82 -8.65
C GLY A 177 -1.68 -20.22 -9.63
N GLY A 178 -1.49 -20.53 -10.91
CA GLY A 178 -2.33 -20.04 -11.99
C GLY A 178 -3.77 -20.52 -11.86
N THR A 179 -4.69 -19.58 -11.68
CA THR A 179 -5.99 -19.56 -12.35
C THR A 179 -6.51 -18.13 -12.29
N LYS A 180 -6.98 -17.63 -13.43
CA LYS A 180 -7.75 -16.38 -13.51
C LYS A 180 -9.07 -16.58 -12.76
N ARG A 181 -9.09 -16.44 -11.44
CA ARG A 181 -10.36 -16.23 -10.74
C ARG A 181 -10.73 -14.77 -10.91
N ARG A 182 -11.89 -14.55 -11.53
CA ARG A 182 -12.54 -13.24 -11.51
C ARG A 182 -12.91 -12.92 -10.05
N LEU A 183 -12.97 -11.64 -9.69
CA LEU A 183 -13.48 -11.20 -8.38
C LEU A 183 -14.87 -11.80 -8.04
N SER A 184 -15.63 -12.23 -9.05
CA SER A 184 -16.91 -12.94 -8.89
C SER A 184 -16.81 -14.36 -8.31
N ASP A 185 -15.62 -14.95 -8.26
CA ASP A 185 -15.38 -16.29 -7.68
C ASP A 185 -14.91 -16.21 -6.21
N ALA A 186 -14.86 -15.02 -5.62
CA ALA A 186 -14.58 -14.84 -4.20
C ALA A 186 -15.72 -15.45 -3.38
N VAL A 187 -15.40 -16.51 -2.65
CA VAL A 187 -16.33 -17.09 -1.66
C VAL A 187 -16.56 -16.04 -0.57
N PRO A 188 -17.81 -15.80 -0.13
CA PRO A 188 -18.08 -14.92 1.00
C PRO A 188 -17.26 -15.38 2.22
N GLY A 189 -16.30 -14.56 2.65
CA GLY A 189 -15.40 -14.89 3.76
C GLY A 189 -13.93 -15.17 3.41
N GLU A 190 -13.50 -15.03 2.15
CA GLU A 190 -12.05 -15.02 1.85
C GLU A 190 -11.38 -13.82 2.56
N THR A 191 -10.48 -14.11 3.51
CA THR A 191 -9.74 -13.09 4.26
C THR A 191 -8.76 -12.38 3.34
N CYS A 192 -8.95 -11.08 3.11
CA CYS A 192 -7.98 -10.25 2.42
C CYS A 192 -6.76 -10.05 3.32
N LYS A 193 -5.57 -10.41 2.83
CA LYS A 193 -4.31 -10.18 3.54
C LYS A 193 -3.61 -8.98 2.94
N ILE A 194 -3.13 -8.08 3.79
CA ILE A 194 -2.32 -6.93 3.39
C ILE A 194 -0.90 -7.17 3.88
N ALA A 195 0.03 -7.31 2.95
CA ALA A 195 1.45 -7.42 3.22
C ALA A 195 2.11 -6.05 3.35
N VAL A 196 3.07 -5.99 4.27
CA VAL A 196 3.91 -4.83 4.53
C VAL A 196 5.36 -5.26 4.51
N ASN A 197 6.24 -4.37 4.07
CA ASN A 197 7.69 -4.54 4.14
C ASN A 197 8.28 -3.38 4.94
N PRO A 198 9.35 -3.62 5.73
CA PRO A 198 10.07 -2.53 6.39
C PRO A 198 10.52 -1.45 5.40
N PRO A 199 10.56 -0.17 5.78
CA PRO A 199 10.37 0.37 7.14
C PRO A 199 8.92 0.62 7.57
N CYS A 200 7.92 0.37 6.72
CA CYS A 200 6.51 0.61 7.07
C CYS A 200 6.08 -0.27 8.25
N SER A 201 5.31 0.30 9.18
CA SER A 201 4.88 -0.38 10.41
C SER A 201 4.02 -1.61 10.09
N PRO A 202 4.22 -2.76 10.76
CA PRO A 202 3.36 -3.93 10.60
C PRO A 202 1.93 -3.70 11.11
N GLU A 203 1.68 -2.64 11.87
CA GLU A 203 0.34 -2.27 12.36
C GLU A 203 -0.48 -1.47 11.34
N THR A 204 0.15 -0.92 10.30
CA THR A 204 -0.50 -0.12 9.25
C THR A 204 -1.73 -0.78 8.62
N PRO A 205 -1.72 -2.10 8.31
CA PRO A 205 -2.92 -2.80 7.85
C PRO A 205 -4.07 -2.74 8.83
N ASN A 206 -3.80 -2.89 10.13
CA ASN A 206 -4.85 -2.83 11.16
C ASN A 206 -5.47 -1.43 11.25
N CYS A 207 -4.66 -0.39 11.06
CA CYS A 207 -5.16 0.99 10.95
C CYS A 207 -6.10 1.15 9.75
N LEU A 208 -5.68 0.69 8.56
CA LEU A 208 -6.52 0.76 7.36
C LEU A 208 -7.82 -0.05 7.52
N ILE A 209 -7.74 -1.28 8.01
CA ILE A 209 -8.89 -2.17 8.21
C ILE A 209 -9.87 -1.56 9.21
N THR A 210 -9.38 -1.03 10.33
CA THR A 210 -10.24 -0.37 11.32
C THR A 210 -10.91 0.88 10.74
N ALA A 211 -10.17 1.70 9.99
CA ALA A 211 -10.74 2.86 9.31
C ALA A 211 -11.79 2.46 8.26
N ALA A 212 -11.55 1.39 7.49
CA ALA A 212 -12.49 0.83 6.53
C ALA A 212 -13.77 0.33 7.19
N HIS A 213 -13.65 -0.38 8.30
CA HIS A 213 -14.77 -0.86 9.10
C HIS A 213 -15.62 0.29 9.66
N CYS A 214 -14.98 1.32 10.25
CA CYS A 214 -15.69 2.51 10.71
C CYS A 214 -16.37 3.24 9.54
N TRP A 215 -15.70 3.38 8.39
CA TRP A 215 -16.27 3.99 7.20
C TRP A 215 -17.53 3.26 6.75
N GLN A 216 -17.48 1.93 6.64
CA GLN A 216 -18.63 1.10 6.26
C GLN A 216 -19.77 1.20 7.27
N LEU A 217 -19.47 1.19 8.58
CA LEU A 217 -20.47 1.36 9.63
C LEU A 217 -21.18 2.71 9.54
N LEU A 218 -20.42 3.80 9.36
CA LEU A 218 -20.96 5.16 9.25
C LEU A 218 -21.74 5.37 7.95
N HIS A 219 -21.55 4.51 6.94
CA HIS A 219 -22.31 4.49 5.69
C HIS A 219 -23.36 3.37 5.64
N SER A 220 -23.63 2.70 6.77
CA SER A 220 -24.58 1.56 6.81
C SER A 220 -26.04 1.98 6.63
N ASN A 221 -26.37 3.24 6.95
CA ASN A 221 -27.70 3.82 6.72
C ASN A 221 -27.60 5.31 6.32
N GLU A 222 -28.68 5.83 5.72
CA GLU A 222 -28.71 7.19 5.16
C GLU A 222 -28.55 8.28 6.23
N ILE A 223 -29.05 8.05 7.45
CA ILE A 223 -28.99 9.03 8.55
C ILE A 223 -27.54 9.20 9.03
N LEU A 224 -26.86 8.09 9.32
CA LEU A 224 -25.45 8.08 9.72
C LEU A 224 -24.58 8.64 8.62
N GLN A 225 -24.84 8.28 7.36
CA GLN A 225 -24.08 8.79 6.22
C GLN A 225 -24.22 10.32 6.11
N MET A 226 -25.44 10.85 6.21
CA MET A 226 -25.68 12.29 6.15
C MET A 226 -25.03 13.02 7.32
N ASP A 227 -25.24 12.54 8.55
CA ASP A 227 -24.69 13.15 9.76
C ASP A 227 -23.15 13.09 9.79
N PHE A 228 -22.57 11.98 9.35
CA PHE A 228 -21.13 11.82 9.24
C PHE A 228 -20.54 12.73 8.17
N GLY A 229 -21.20 12.86 7.01
CA GLY A 229 -20.82 13.83 5.98
C GLY A 229 -20.81 15.27 6.51
N GLN A 230 -21.83 15.67 7.28
CA GLN A 230 -21.86 16.98 7.93
C GLN A 230 -20.74 17.17 8.96
N LEU A 231 -20.38 16.11 9.70
CA LEU A 231 -19.29 16.15 10.65
C LEU A 231 -17.94 16.28 9.94
N LEU A 232 -17.68 15.45 8.92
CA LEU A 232 -16.46 15.48 8.12
C LEU A 232 -16.22 16.86 7.51
N MET A 233 -17.27 17.56 7.08
CA MET A 233 -17.13 18.90 6.51
C MET A 233 -16.68 19.98 7.50
N LYS A 234 -16.81 19.72 8.81
CA LYS A 234 -16.27 20.58 9.85
C LYS A 234 -14.82 20.22 10.20
N LEU A 235 -14.41 18.97 9.97
CA LEU A 235 -13.09 18.48 10.33
C LEU A 235 -12.05 18.84 9.24
N PRO A 236 -10.87 19.33 9.61
CA PRO A 236 -9.81 19.70 8.66
C PRO A 236 -9.03 18.48 8.11
N ILE A 237 -9.70 17.38 7.77
CA ILE A 237 -9.07 16.08 7.40
C ILE A 237 -9.34 15.67 5.94
N THR A 238 -9.81 16.58 5.09
CA THR A 238 -10.21 16.27 3.70
C THR A 238 -9.11 15.56 2.91
N GLU A 239 -7.86 15.97 3.06
CA GLU A 239 -6.72 15.35 2.36
C GLU A 239 -6.47 13.91 2.82
N TRP A 240 -6.56 13.66 4.14
CA TRP A 240 -6.43 12.32 4.71
C TRP A 240 -7.53 11.40 4.20
N VAL A 241 -8.78 11.89 4.17
CA VAL A 241 -9.92 11.14 3.66
C VAL A 241 -9.74 10.81 2.18
N ASN A 242 -9.35 11.78 1.35
CA ASN A 242 -9.14 11.55 -0.09
C ASN A 242 -8.07 10.48 -0.36
N ARG A 243 -6.96 10.49 0.40
CA ARG A 243 -5.90 9.49 0.27
C ARG A 243 -6.39 8.10 0.70
N PHE A 244 -7.11 8.03 1.81
CA PHE A 244 -7.73 6.81 2.30
C PHE A 244 -8.77 6.22 1.35
N LEU A 245 -9.60 7.05 0.69
CA LEU A 245 -10.67 6.56 -0.18
C LEU A 245 -10.17 5.75 -1.39
N LEU A 246 -9.00 6.11 -1.94
CA LEU A 246 -8.38 5.31 -3.00
C LEU A 246 -7.95 3.94 -2.47
N ASP A 247 -7.25 3.89 -1.35
CA ASP A 247 -6.82 2.63 -0.74
C ASP A 247 -8.00 1.79 -0.24
N LEU A 248 -9.09 2.43 0.21
CA LEU A 248 -10.34 1.77 0.54
C LEU A 248 -10.97 1.12 -0.69
N ALA A 249 -11.00 1.82 -1.83
CA ALA A 249 -11.54 1.26 -3.08
C ALA A 249 -10.70 0.05 -3.54
N VAL A 250 -9.37 0.13 -3.43
CA VAL A 250 -8.47 -1.01 -3.64
C VAL A 250 -8.79 -2.13 -2.65
N TYR A 251 -8.85 -1.86 -1.35
CA TYR A 251 -9.15 -2.86 -0.31
C TYR A 251 -10.48 -3.58 -0.55
N LEU A 252 -11.54 -2.85 -0.92
CA LEU A 252 -12.86 -3.41 -1.21
C LEU A 252 -12.97 -4.06 -2.60
N GLY A 253 -11.97 -3.90 -3.46
CA GLY A 253 -11.96 -4.48 -4.81
C GLY A 253 -12.93 -3.80 -5.77
N ARG A 254 -13.25 -2.53 -5.54
CA ARG A 254 -14.18 -1.74 -6.36
C ARG A 254 -13.45 -1.14 -7.57
N ASN A 255 -13.20 -1.98 -8.56
CA ASN A 255 -12.43 -1.63 -9.75
C ASN A 255 -12.96 -0.39 -10.50
N ASP A 256 -14.28 -0.23 -10.61
CA ASP A 256 -14.89 0.89 -11.31
C ASP A 256 -14.64 2.22 -10.58
N ASP A 257 -14.78 2.23 -9.25
CA ASP A 257 -14.50 3.40 -8.40
C ASP A 257 -13.02 3.79 -8.49
N ILE A 258 -12.11 2.81 -8.47
CA ILE A 258 -10.67 3.04 -8.64
C ILE A 258 -10.40 3.70 -9.99
N HIS A 259 -10.93 3.13 -11.07
CA HIS A 259 -10.71 3.66 -12.42
C HIS A 259 -11.27 5.08 -12.56
N ALA A 260 -12.50 5.33 -12.13
CA ALA A 260 -13.12 6.67 -12.18
C ALA A 260 -12.31 7.72 -11.40
N ASN A 261 -11.87 7.39 -10.19
CA ASN A 261 -11.09 8.29 -9.35
C ASN A 261 -9.70 8.59 -9.95
N LEU A 262 -9.02 7.59 -10.51
CA LEU A 262 -7.70 7.76 -11.13
C LEU A 262 -7.76 8.57 -12.44
N GLN A 263 -8.82 8.45 -13.22
CA GLN A 263 -8.98 9.23 -14.46
C GLN A 263 -9.06 10.74 -14.20
N ALA A 264 -9.65 11.14 -13.08
CA ALA A 264 -9.76 12.55 -12.68
C ALA A 264 -8.44 13.15 -12.17
N GLN A 265 -7.42 12.34 -11.88
CA GLN A 265 -6.15 12.80 -11.33
C GLN A 265 -5.11 13.12 -12.40
N LYS A 266 -4.18 14.02 -12.05
CA LYS A 266 -2.98 14.33 -12.85
C LYS A 266 -2.14 13.07 -13.04
N ASP A 267 -1.37 13.02 -14.12
CA ASP A 267 -0.46 11.90 -14.34
C ASP A 267 0.70 11.94 -13.35
N THR A 268 0.78 10.91 -12.51
CA THR A 268 1.76 10.76 -11.44
C THR A 268 2.20 9.29 -11.38
N LEU A 269 3.37 9.03 -10.82
CA LEU A 269 3.84 7.65 -10.61
C LEU A 269 2.82 6.82 -9.80
N ASP A 270 2.21 7.39 -8.76
CA ASP A 270 1.13 6.76 -7.98
C ASP A 270 -0.02 6.31 -8.89
N LYS A 271 -0.54 7.20 -9.74
CA LYS A 271 -1.63 6.89 -10.67
C LYS A 271 -1.22 5.77 -11.63
N GLN A 272 -0.05 5.88 -12.23
CA GLN A 272 0.44 4.91 -13.20
C GLN A 272 0.60 3.51 -12.59
N VAL A 273 1.17 3.41 -11.39
CA VAL A 273 1.34 2.13 -10.69
C VAL A 273 -0.01 1.56 -10.23
N ARG A 274 -0.96 2.39 -9.79
CA ARG A 274 -2.32 1.94 -9.43
C ARG A 274 -3.12 1.46 -10.65
N LEU A 275 -2.94 2.06 -11.82
CA LEU A 275 -3.51 1.56 -13.08
C LEU A 275 -2.92 0.20 -13.47
N LEU A 276 -1.61 0.01 -13.29
CA LEU A 276 -1.00 -1.31 -13.47
C LEU A 276 -1.56 -2.32 -12.46
N SER A 277 -1.72 -1.94 -11.20
CA SER A 277 -2.36 -2.76 -10.17
C SER A 277 -3.78 -3.19 -10.53
N LEU A 278 -4.55 -2.33 -11.18
CA LEU A 278 -5.89 -2.67 -11.67
C LEU A 278 -5.81 -3.72 -12.81
N ALA A 279 -4.84 -3.58 -13.73
CA ALA A 279 -4.63 -4.56 -14.78
C ALA A 279 -4.20 -5.94 -14.22
N VAL A 280 -3.38 -5.93 -13.16
CA VAL A 280 -2.95 -7.13 -12.43
C VAL A 280 -4.16 -7.80 -11.75
N SER A 281 -4.99 -7.05 -11.02
CA SER A 281 -6.16 -7.61 -10.32
C SER A 281 -7.21 -8.21 -11.26
N GLN A 282 -7.32 -7.67 -12.48
CA GLN A 282 -8.20 -8.19 -13.53
C GLN A 282 -7.58 -9.35 -14.33
N GLY A 283 -6.28 -9.65 -14.14
CA GLY A 283 -5.56 -10.62 -14.95
C GLY A 283 -5.48 -10.24 -16.43
N ASN A 284 -5.53 -8.94 -16.74
CA ASN A 284 -5.55 -8.36 -18.08
C ASN A 284 -4.25 -7.59 -18.38
N ILE A 285 -3.11 -8.23 -18.16
CA ILE A 285 -1.81 -7.69 -18.56
C ILE A 285 -1.71 -7.87 -20.08
N ASN A 286 -1.98 -6.79 -20.82
CA ASN A 286 -1.99 -6.73 -22.28
C ASN A 286 -0.99 -5.67 -22.78
N GLY A 287 -0.95 -5.42 -24.10
CA GLY A 287 -0.04 -4.44 -24.69
C GLY A 287 -0.15 -3.02 -24.08
N ALA A 288 -1.35 -2.59 -23.68
CA ALA A 288 -1.51 -1.29 -23.01
C ALA A 288 -0.91 -1.30 -21.60
N ALA A 289 -1.10 -2.38 -20.83
CA ALA A 289 -0.44 -2.54 -19.54
C ALA A 289 1.10 -2.60 -19.68
N PHE A 290 1.61 -3.17 -20.78
CA PHE A 290 3.03 -3.15 -21.08
C PHE A 290 3.54 -1.74 -21.40
N THR A 291 2.81 -0.96 -22.20
CA THR A 291 3.14 0.46 -22.42
C THR A 291 3.13 1.24 -21.09
N GLN A 292 2.20 0.94 -20.19
CA GLN A 292 2.16 1.51 -18.85
C GLN A 292 3.40 1.15 -18.04
N ILE A 293 3.85 -0.10 -18.08
CA ILE A 293 5.12 -0.54 -17.44
C ILE A 293 6.30 0.25 -17.99
N CYS A 294 6.42 0.41 -19.30
CA CYS A 294 7.50 1.21 -19.91
C CYS A 294 7.45 2.69 -19.45
N SER A 295 6.26 3.27 -19.32
CA SER A 295 6.09 4.63 -18.80
C SER A 295 6.60 4.72 -17.36
N ILE A 296 6.14 3.81 -16.50
CA ILE A 296 6.53 3.74 -15.08
C ILE A 296 8.06 3.62 -14.94
N LEU A 297 8.68 2.74 -15.74
CA LEU A 297 10.13 2.51 -15.71
C LEU A 297 10.93 3.70 -16.25
N SER A 298 10.33 4.55 -17.08
CA SER A 298 10.97 5.78 -17.57
C SER A 298 10.91 6.91 -16.53
N ASP A 299 9.89 6.90 -15.68
CA ASP A 299 9.62 7.92 -14.65
C ASP A 299 9.98 7.44 -13.23
N LEU A 300 10.97 6.54 -13.10
CA LEU A 300 11.37 5.98 -11.81
C LEU A 300 11.90 7.06 -10.85
N PRO A 301 11.60 6.94 -9.54
CA PRO A 301 12.09 7.88 -8.55
C PRO A 301 13.61 7.72 -8.36
N ALA A 302 14.30 8.81 -8.03
CA ALA A 302 15.74 8.78 -7.74
C ALA A 302 16.07 7.95 -6.48
N THR A 303 15.11 7.84 -5.55
CA THR A 303 15.25 7.09 -4.30
C THR A 303 15.27 5.59 -4.59
N GLY A 304 16.44 4.96 -4.38
CA GLY A 304 16.64 3.54 -4.62
C GLY A 304 15.76 2.63 -3.77
N GLY A 305 15.54 3.00 -2.50
CA GLY A 305 15.00 2.09 -1.49
C GLY A 305 16.10 1.21 -0.88
N THR A 306 15.86 0.70 0.33
CA THR A 306 16.86 -0.06 1.09
C THR A 306 16.96 -1.51 0.63
N GLU A 307 15.82 -2.20 0.44
CA GLU A 307 15.74 -3.61 0.09
C GLU A 307 14.64 -3.90 -0.94
N TYR A 308 14.73 -5.05 -1.60
CA TYR A 308 13.64 -5.61 -2.41
C TYR A 308 12.54 -6.18 -1.51
N LEU A 309 11.30 -6.18 -2.01
CA LEU A 309 10.12 -6.65 -1.29
C LEU A 309 10.12 -8.17 -1.23
N ARG A 310 9.86 -8.74 -0.05
CA ARG A 310 9.80 -10.20 0.14
C ARG A 310 8.40 -10.75 0.02
N ASN A 311 7.39 -9.93 0.31
CA ASN A 311 6.00 -10.34 0.43
C ASN A 311 5.15 -9.92 -0.78
N LEU A 312 5.76 -9.79 -1.96
CA LEU A 312 5.06 -9.36 -3.19
C LEU A 312 4.10 -10.45 -3.72
N CYS A 313 4.42 -11.72 -3.45
CA CYS A 313 3.56 -12.86 -3.74
C CYS A 313 2.84 -13.36 -2.47
N GLY A 314 1.56 -13.68 -2.62
CA GLY A 314 0.77 -14.30 -1.57
C GLY A 314 0.93 -15.83 -1.58
N SER A 315 1.30 -16.40 -0.44
CA SER A 315 1.40 -17.86 -0.22
C SER A 315 0.10 -18.51 0.23
N THR A 316 -0.90 -17.71 0.62
CA THR A 316 -2.18 -18.18 1.16
C THR A 316 -3.32 -17.99 0.15
N PRO A 317 -4.35 -18.87 0.17
CA PRO A 317 -5.56 -18.63 -0.60
C PRO A 317 -6.24 -17.33 -0.15
N GLY A 318 -7.01 -16.70 -1.05
CA GLY A 318 -7.57 -15.37 -0.85
C GLY A 318 -6.82 -14.24 -1.56
N ARG A 319 -7.37 -13.03 -1.45
CA ARG A 319 -6.83 -11.83 -2.08
C ARG A 319 -5.61 -11.32 -1.32
N HIS A 320 -4.53 -11.04 -2.05
CA HIS A 320 -3.27 -10.56 -1.49
C HIS A 320 -3.05 -9.11 -1.93
N LEU A 321 -2.95 -8.21 -0.97
CA LEU A 321 -2.64 -6.80 -1.19
C LEU A 321 -1.26 -6.48 -0.62
N VAL A 322 -0.61 -5.46 -1.14
CA VAL A 322 0.72 -5.02 -0.71
C VAL A 322 0.71 -3.51 -0.53
N LEU A 323 1.23 -3.03 0.60
CA LEU A 323 1.62 -1.63 0.74
C LEU A 323 2.98 -1.43 0.05
N LEU A 324 2.94 -0.90 -1.16
CA LEU A 324 4.08 -0.73 -2.04
C LEU A 324 4.74 0.65 -1.80
N PRO A 325 6.02 0.71 -1.38
CA PRO A 325 6.75 1.97 -1.36
C PRO A 325 7.07 2.44 -2.78
N LEU A 326 6.84 3.73 -3.05
CA LEU A 326 7.20 4.37 -4.32
C LEU A 326 8.70 4.68 -4.39
N THR A 327 9.51 3.62 -4.41
CA THR A 327 10.98 3.65 -4.58
C THR A 327 11.38 2.92 -5.85
N ARG A 328 12.58 3.19 -6.37
CA ARG A 328 13.07 2.62 -7.63
C ARG A 328 13.04 1.09 -7.59
N LYS A 329 13.65 0.48 -6.56
CA LYS A 329 13.72 -0.98 -6.43
C LYS A 329 12.34 -1.62 -6.36
N ALA A 330 11.46 -1.11 -5.49
CA ALA A 330 10.12 -1.68 -5.29
C ALA A 330 9.22 -1.56 -6.53
N VAL A 331 9.24 -0.40 -7.20
CA VAL A 331 8.43 -0.16 -8.40
C VAL A 331 8.95 -1.01 -9.57
N THR A 332 10.27 -1.08 -9.77
CA THR A 332 10.87 -1.95 -10.80
C THR A 332 10.53 -3.42 -10.54
N GLN A 333 10.60 -3.86 -9.28
CA GLN A 333 10.24 -5.22 -8.88
C GLN A 333 8.77 -5.53 -9.19
N TYR A 334 7.87 -4.62 -8.86
CA TYR A 334 6.44 -4.76 -9.15
C TYR A 334 6.15 -4.88 -10.67
N CYS A 335 6.75 -4.00 -11.48
CA CYS A 335 6.65 -4.06 -12.94
C CYS A 335 7.22 -5.37 -13.51
N THR A 336 8.38 -5.79 -13.03
CA THR A 336 9.05 -7.02 -13.45
C THR A 336 8.19 -8.24 -13.14
N LYS A 337 7.60 -8.30 -11.94
CA LYS A 337 6.76 -9.42 -11.51
C LYS A 337 5.48 -9.55 -12.33
N ALA A 338 4.92 -8.44 -12.79
CA ALA A 338 3.80 -8.45 -13.73
C ALA A 338 4.18 -9.15 -15.05
N LEU A 339 5.35 -8.85 -15.60
CA LEU A 339 5.85 -9.50 -16.83
C LEU A 339 6.18 -10.98 -16.61
N VAL A 340 6.84 -11.32 -15.49
CA VAL A 340 7.13 -12.71 -15.11
C VAL A 340 5.84 -13.52 -15.01
N THR A 341 4.78 -12.95 -14.44
CA THR A 341 3.48 -13.64 -14.32
C THR A 341 2.90 -14.05 -15.67
N VAL A 342 3.04 -13.20 -16.70
CA VAL A 342 2.57 -13.51 -18.06
C VAL A 342 3.49 -14.53 -18.75
N LEU A 343 4.80 -14.33 -18.66
CA LEU A 343 5.77 -15.20 -19.30
C LEU A 343 5.81 -16.61 -18.67
N LYS A 344 5.63 -16.73 -17.35
CA LYS A 344 5.51 -18.01 -16.63
C LYS A 344 4.35 -18.85 -17.17
N GLN A 345 3.22 -18.22 -17.50
CA GLN A 345 2.09 -18.90 -18.14
C GLN A 345 2.43 -19.33 -19.58
N LYS A 346 3.23 -18.53 -20.30
CA LYS A 346 3.63 -18.85 -21.67
C LYS A 346 4.59 -20.05 -21.73
N ILE A 347 5.52 -20.21 -20.78
CA ILE A 347 6.43 -21.39 -20.72
C ILE A 347 5.68 -22.73 -20.80
N LEU A 348 4.49 -22.81 -20.19
CA LEU A 348 3.66 -24.01 -20.18
C LEU A 348 3.14 -24.40 -21.57
N HIS A 349 3.11 -23.46 -22.52
CA HIS A 349 2.57 -23.64 -23.87
C HIS A 349 3.64 -23.52 -24.96
N ASP A 350 4.56 -22.56 -24.81
CA ASP A 350 5.67 -22.28 -25.71
C ASP A 350 6.89 -21.84 -24.89
N SER A 351 7.93 -22.67 -24.89
CA SER A 351 9.16 -22.41 -24.17
C SER A 351 10.31 -22.03 -25.11
N SER A 352 10.08 -21.21 -26.14
CA SER A 352 11.13 -20.73 -27.05
C SER A 352 12.39 -20.23 -26.30
N SER A 353 13.58 -20.35 -26.91
CA SER A 353 14.84 -19.90 -26.27
C SER A 353 14.80 -18.41 -25.87
N ALA A 354 14.11 -17.58 -26.66
CA ALA A 354 13.89 -16.18 -26.33
C ALA A 354 13.03 -16.01 -25.07
N THR A 355 11.92 -16.75 -24.94
CA THR A 355 11.06 -16.73 -23.75
C THR A 355 11.82 -17.17 -22.50
N LEU A 356 12.58 -18.26 -22.58
CA LEU A 356 13.39 -18.77 -21.47
C LEU A 356 14.47 -17.77 -21.05
N GLY A 357 15.22 -17.21 -22.01
CA GLY A 357 16.26 -16.22 -21.73
C GLY A 357 15.71 -14.90 -21.17
N ASN A 358 14.59 -14.40 -21.72
CA ASN A 358 13.92 -13.22 -21.21
C ASN A 358 13.47 -13.42 -19.76
N LEU A 359 12.94 -14.60 -19.43
CA LEU A 359 12.59 -14.92 -18.05
C LEU A 359 13.81 -14.96 -17.14
N LEU A 360 14.90 -15.63 -17.53
CA LEU A 360 16.13 -15.63 -16.74
C LEU A 360 16.62 -14.22 -16.41
N VAL A 361 16.56 -13.28 -17.37
CA VAL A 361 16.91 -11.88 -17.12
C VAL A 361 16.03 -11.26 -16.03
N LEU A 362 14.71 -11.45 -16.11
CA LEU A 362 13.75 -10.88 -15.16
C LEU A 362 13.84 -11.51 -13.75
N LEU A 363 14.12 -12.82 -13.67
CA LEU A 363 14.19 -13.55 -12.39
C LEU A 363 15.39 -13.15 -11.52
N GLN A 364 16.43 -12.53 -12.10
CA GLN A 364 17.57 -12.00 -11.33
C GLN A 364 17.15 -11.00 -10.26
N LEU A 365 16.05 -10.26 -10.48
CA LEU A 365 15.59 -9.21 -9.57
C LEU A 365 15.04 -9.76 -8.26
N ASP A 366 14.39 -10.93 -8.31
CA ASP A 366 13.80 -11.62 -7.15
C ASP A 366 14.71 -12.75 -6.63
N TRP A 367 15.97 -12.82 -7.06
CA TRP A 367 16.89 -13.86 -6.60
C TRP A 367 17.17 -13.74 -5.08
N PRO A 368 17.11 -14.83 -4.28
CA PRO A 368 16.93 -16.24 -4.65
C PRO A 368 15.49 -16.78 -4.54
N LEU A 369 14.46 -15.92 -4.40
CA LEU A 369 13.06 -16.34 -4.23
C LEU A 369 12.52 -17.12 -5.43
N GLU A 370 13.05 -16.86 -6.63
CA GLU A 370 12.62 -17.48 -7.90
C GLU A 370 13.52 -18.61 -8.40
N THR A 371 14.34 -19.19 -7.51
CA THR A 371 15.24 -20.32 -7.81
C THR A 371 14.52 -21.50 -8.46
N GLN A 372 13.35 -21.90 -7.95
CA GLN A 372 12.58 -23.03 -8.49
C GLN A 372 12.15 -22.83 -9.94
N LEU A 373 11.76 -21.60 -10.32
CA LEU A 373 11.40 -21.31 -11.71
C LEU A 373 12.63 -21.29 -12.61
N ALA A 374 13.77 -20.79 -12.12
CA ALA A 374 15.03 -20.84 -12.85
C ALA A 374 15.52 -22.28 -13.07
N GLU A 375 15.44 -23.15 -12.05
CA GLU A 375 15.73 -24.59 -12.17
C GLU A 375 14.87 -25.24 -13.25
N THR A 376 13.56 -24.95 -13.26
CA THR A 376 12.64 -25.44 -14.30
C THR A 376 13.07 -24.98 -15.70
N ILE A 377 13.53 -23.73 -15.84
CA ILE A 377 14.04 -23.21 -17.13
C ILE A 377 15.30 -23.97 -17.55
N PHE A 378 16.24 -24.20 -16.63
CA PHE A 378 17.46 -24.94 -16.91
C PHE A 378 17.17 -26.40 -17.28
N ASP A 379 16.22 -27.07 -16.61
CA ASP A 379 15.77 -28.42 -16.97
C ASP A 379 15.20 -28.48 -18.41
N ILE A 380 14.44 -27.46 -18.81
CA ILE A 380 13.93 -27.34 -20.19
C ILE A 380 15.09 -27.18 -21.18
N ILE A 381 16.10 -26.36 -20.86
CA ILE A 381 17.28 -26.16 -21.70
C ILE A 381 18.07 -27.47 -21.84
N HIS A 382 18.30 -28.18 -20.73
CA HIS A 382 18.95 -29.49 -20.70
C HIS A 382 18.22 -30.49 -21.59
N THR A 383 16.90 -30.60 -21.43
CA THR A 383 16.07 -31.54 -22.21
C THR A 383 16.15 -31.27 -23.71
N ARG A 384 16.25 -29.99 -24.11
CA ARG A 384 16.33 -29.59 -25.53
C ARG A 384 17.71 -29.71 -26.14
N ARG A 385 18.76 -29.76 -25.31
CA ARG A 385 20.17 -29.74 -25.72
C ARG A 385 20.56 -28.60 -26.65
N SER A 386 19.77 -27.54 -26.68
CA SER A 386 20.06 -26.34 -27.45
C SER A 386 19.39 -25.12 -26.83
N PHE A 387 20.15 -24.02 -26.76
CA PHE A 387 19.67 -22.75 -26.29
C PHE A 387 20.41 -21.62 -26.99
N SER A 388 19.66 -20.63 -27.50
CA SER A 388 20.19 -19.47 -28.21
C SER A 388 19.60 -18.21 -27.60
N TYR A 389 20.46 -17.36 -27.03
CA TYR A 389 20.05 -16.13 -26.38
C TYR A 389 21.15 -15.06 -26.50
N PRO A 390 21.14 -14.27 -27.59
CA PRO A 390 22.17 -13.26 -27.87
C PRO A 390 22.26 -12.12 -26.85
N LEU A 391 21.24 -11.95 -26.01
CA LEU A 391 21.15 -10.93 -24.98
C LEU A 391 21.87 -11.32 -23.67
N PHE A 392 22.36 -12.57 -23.57
CA PHE A 392 23.12 -13.07 -22.42
C PHE A 392 24.26 -12.15 -21.98
N PRO A 393 25.18 -11.67 -22.87
CA PRO A 393 26.35 -10.88 -22.48
C PRO A 393 25.97 -9.46 -22.01
N THR A 394 24.73 -9.05 -22.24
CA THR A 394 24.25 -7.72 -21.84
C THR A 394 23.56 -7.77 -20.49
N TYR A 395 22.72 -8.78 -20.23
CA TYR A 395 21.78 -8.70 -19.11
C TYR A 395 21.88 -9.81 -18.05
N ILE A 396 22.60 -10.91 -18.28
CA ILE A 396 22.75 -11.98 -17.26
C ILE A 396 24.07 -11.79 -16.50
N ILE A 397 23.96 -11.38 -15.23
CA ILE A 397 25.09 -11.08 -14.33
C ILE A 397 25.03 -11.87 -13.01
N ASN A 398 23.92 -12.57 -12.74
CA ASN A 398 23.78 -13.40 -11.54
C ASN A 398 24.75 -14.59 -11.58
N VAL A 399 25.55 -14.74 -10.52
CA VAL A 399 26.66 -15.70 -10.45
C VAL A 399 26.16 -17.14 -10.55
N ASP A 400 25.09 -17.49 -9.83
CA ASP A 400 24.56 -18.86 -9.83
C ASP A 400 24.06 -19.25 -11.24
N MET A 401 23.37 -18.35 -11.94
CA MET A 401 22.97 -18.57 -13.33
C MET A 401 24.17 -18.71 -14.28
N ILE A 402 25.21 -17.89 -14.10
CA ILE A 402 26.44 -17.95 -14.91
C ILE A 402 27.17 -19.28 -14.69
N GLU A 403 27.21 -19.78 -13.45
CA GLU A 403 27.80 -21.07 -13.12
C GLU A 403 27.05 -22.21 -13.83
N GLU A 404 25.72 -22.19 -13.84
CA GLU A 404 24.90 -23.18 -14.58
C GLU A 404 25.21 -23.17 -16.08
N PHE A 405 25.27 -22.00 -16.73
CA PHE A 405 25.68 -21.93 -18.14
C PHE A 405 27.11 -22.42 -18.38
N THR A 406 28.01 -22.19 -17.43
CA THR A 406 29.40 -22.67 -17.50
C THR A 406 29.46 -24.18 -17.38
N TYR A 407 28.63 -24.78 -16.53
CA TYR A 407 28.50 -26.22 -16.39
C TYR A 407 27.96 -26.86 -17.68
N MET A 408 26.88 -26.30 -18.26
CA MET A 408 26.28 -26.77 -19.51
C MET A 408 27.23 -26.71 -20.71
N TRP A 409 28.14 -25.74 -20.77
CA TRP A 409 29.10 -25.61 -21.86
C TRP A 409 30.25 -26.62 -21.79
N ASN A 410 30.61 -27.10 -20.60
CA ASN A 410 31.80 -27.92 -20.39
C ASN A 410 31.54 -29.41 -20.69
N PRO A 411 32.05 -29.95 -21.81
CA PRO A 411 31.76 -31.34 -22.21
C PRO A 411 32.41 -32.40 -21.31
N SER A 412 33.37 -31.98 -20.48
CA SER A 412 34.06 -32.84 -19.50
C SER A 412 33.29 -33.02 -18.20
N GLN A 413 32.24 -32.22 -17.96
CA GLN A 413 31.44 -32.25 -16.74
C GLN A 413 29.91 -32.30 -17.01
N GLY A 414 29.44 -32.12 -18.25
CA GLY A 414 28.02 -32.16 -18.64
C GLY A 414 27.72 -32.83 -19.99
N GLU A 415 26.45 -32.79 -20.42
CA GLU A 415 25.99 -33.24 -21.75
C GLU A 415 26.38 -32.24 -22.86
N ASP A 416 26.53 -32.70 -24.11
CA ASP A 416 26.86 -31.84 -25.27
C ASP A 416 25.65 -30.97 -25.65
N ILE A 417 25.55 -29.77 -25.05
CA ILE A 417 24.48 -28.79 -25.26
C ILE A 417 24.95 -27.67 -26.19
N ARG A 418 24.21 -27.41 -27.26
CA ARG A 418 24.51 -26.32 -28.20
C ARG A 418 24.05 -24.97 -27.63
N LEU A 419 24.99 -24.19 -27.09
CA LEU A 419 24.73 -22.84 -26.59
C LEU A 419 25.17 -21.75 -27.60
N GLU A 420 24.26 -20.85 -27.93
CA GLU A 420 24.51 -19.68 -28.78
C GLU A 420 24.19 -18.40 -27.99
N LEU A 421 25.17 -17.91 -27.23
CA LEU A 421 24.99 -16.77 -26.31
C LEU A 421 25.36 -15.41 -26.93
N THR A 422 25.76 -15.39 -28.20
CA THR A 422 26.19 -14.17 -28.90
C THR A 422 25.56 -14.09 -30.28
N VAL A 423 25.35 -12.87 -30.77
CA VAL A 423 25.03 -12.66 -32.18
C VAL A 423 26.19 -13.20 -33.03
N PRO A 424 25.93 -14.02 -34.06
CA PRO A 424 26.97 -14.44 -34.99
C PRO A 424 27.62 -13.19 -35.60
N GLN A 425 28.90 -12.94 -35.30
CA GLN A 425 29.62 -11.87 -35.99
C GLN A 425 29.64 -12.21 -37.49
N ALA A 426 29.38 -11.20 -38.34
CA ALA A 426 29.56 -11.34 -39.77
C ALA A 426 30.94 -11.95 -40.05
N PRO A 427 31.05 -12.92 -40.98
CA PRO A 427 32.28 -13.69 -41.16
C PRO A 427 33.43 -12.73 -41.47
N LYS A 428 34.32 -12.54 -40.49
CA LYS A 428 35.61 -11.92 -40.77
C LYS A 428 36.30 -12.80 -41.82
N PRO A 429 36.93 -12.23 -42.85
CA PRO A 429 37.61 -13.02 -43.86
C PRO A 429 38.84 -13.67 -43.23
N HIS A 430 38.65 -14.83 -42.60
CA HIS A 430 39.73 -15.65 -42.07
C HIS A 430 39.90 -16.90 -42.93
N ARG A 431 41.15 -16.99 -43.41
CA ARG A 431 41.78 -18.09 -44.14
C ARG A 431 41.27 -19.44 -43.66
N ILE A 432 40.79 -20.24 -44.61
CA ILE A 432 40.40 -21.64 -44.46
C ILE A 432 41.51 -22.40 -43.72
N GLY A 433 41.23 -22.76 -42.47
CA GLY A 433 42.05 -23.62 -41.64
C GLY A 433 41.13 -24.40 -40.71
N THR A 434 40.73 -25.61 -41.11
CA THR A 434 39.76 -26.48 -40.43
C THR A 434 40.29 -27.15 -39.15
N ARG A 435 41.36 -26.61 -38.55
CA ARG A 435 41.96 -27.09 -37.29
C ARG A 435 42.25 -25.89 -36.38
N GLY A 436 41.21 -25.33 -35.77
CA GLY A 436 41.37 -24.18 -34.86
C GLY A 436 40.09 -23.43 -34.50
N SER A 437 39.00 -23.62 -35.24
CA SER A 437 37.71 -22.94 -35.02
C SER A 437 37.20 -23.11 -33.58
N ASP A 438 37.30 -24.32 -33.02
CA ASP A 438 36.75 -24.61 -31.69
C ASP A 438 37.56 -23.99 -30.54
N LYS A 439 38.83 -23.63 -30.77
CA LYS A 439 39.65 -22.94 -29.75
C LYS A 439 39.23 -21.48 -29.59
N GLY A 440 38.89 -20.81 -30.70
CA GLY A 440 38.40 -19.43 -30.68
C GLY A 440 37.08 -19.32 -29.94
N VAL A 441 36.11 -20.19 -30.28
CA VAL A 441 34.79 -20.23 -29.63
C VAL A 441 34.89 -20.50 -28.12
N LYS A 442 35.82 -21.37 -27.68
CA LYS A 442 36.05 -21.64 -26.25
C LYS A 442 36.65 -20.45 -25.50
N GLU A 443 37.58 -19.71 -26.10
CA GLU A 443 38.16 -18.53 -25.46
C GLU A 443 37.18 -17.34 -25.45
N ASP A 444 36.37 -17.19 -26.50
CA ASP A 444 35.30 -16.19 -26.56
C ASP A 444 34.25 -16.44 -25.47
N PHE A 445 33.80 -17.69 -25.30
CA PHE A 445 32.88 -18.06 -24.23
C PHE A 445 33.47 -17.75 -22.84
N LYS A 446 34.71 -18.18 -22.55
CA LYS A 446 35.37 -17.86 -21.28
C LYS A 446 35.51 -16.37 -21.05
N HIS A 447 35.77 -15.58 -22.10
CA HIS A 447 35.87 -14.13 -21.99
C HIS A 447 34.53 -13.52 -21.58
N ILE A 448 33.43 -13.94 -22.22
CA ILE A 448 32.07 -13.50 -21.87
C ILE A 448 31.74 -13.85 -20.42
N ILE A 449 31.98 -15.10 -19.99
CA ILE A 449 31.72 -15.52 -18.60
C ILE A 449 32.49 -14.66 -17.61
N ARG A 450 33.79 -14.41 -17.84
CA ARG A 450 34.60 -13.52 -16.98
C ARG A 450 34.06 -12.09 -16.94
N GLN A 451 33.60 -11.58 -18.08
CA GLN A 451 32.99 -10.25 -18.14
C GLN A 451 31.71 -10.18 -17.31
N GLN A 452 30.83 -11.19 -17.39
CA GLN A 452 29.59 -11.21 -16.62
C GLN A 452 29.82 -11.38 -15.12
N ILE A 453 30.77 -12.21 -14.70
CA ILE A 453 31.16 -12.33 -13.29
C ILE A 453 31.68 -10.98 -12.76
N ALA A 454 32.45 -10.25 -13.56
CA ALA A 454 32.96 -8.93 -13.17
C ALA A 454 31.84 -7.88 -12.98
N ARG A 455 30.68 -8.11 -13.59
CA ARG A 455 29.48 -7.25 -13.52
C ARG A 455 28.49 -7.66 -12.42
N SER A 456 28.75 -8.74 -11.68
CA SER A 456 27.85 -9.26 -10.63
C SER A 456 27.50 -8.27 -9.52
N GLY A 457 28.27 -7.19 -9.35
CA GLY A 457 28.00 -6.10 -8.40
C GLY A 457 27.15 -4.94 -8.94
N GLU A 458 26.71 -4.97 -10.21
CA GLU A 458 25.83 -3.94 -10.78
C GLU A 458 24.43 -3.95 -10.12
N GLU A 459 23.76 -2.80 -10.07
CA GLU A 459 22.38 -2.73 -9.55
C GLU A 459 21.39 -3.43 -10.49
N ILE A 460 20.87 -4.58 -10.06
CA ILE A 460 19.99 -5.43 -10.87
C ILE A 460 18.70 -4.72 -11.27
N ASP A 461 18.14 -3.84 -10.42
CA ASP A 461 16.94 -3.06 -10.76
C ASP A 461 17.17 -2.13 -11.96
N ILE A 462 18.35 -1.51 -12.03
CA ILE A 462 18.69 -0.65 -13.17
C ILE A 462 18.87 -1.49 -14.42
N LEU A 463 19.57 -2.62 -14.32
CA LEU A 463 19.81 -3.53 -15.44
C LEU A 463 18.49 -4.08 -16.02
N VAL A 464 17.58 -4.54 -15.16
CA VAL A 464 16.28 -5.09 -15.57
C VAL A 464 15.37 -3.99 -16.13
N ALA A 465 15.35 -2.79 -15.54
CA ALA A 465 14.60 -1.66 -16.11
C ALA A 465 15.11 -1.31 -17.51
N GLN A 466 16.44 -1.27 -17.72
CA GLN A 466 17.05 -1.04 -19.02
C GLN A 466 16.70 -2.13 -20.02
N PHE A 467 16.74 -3.40 -19.62
CA PHE A 467 16.31 -4.53 -20.46
C PHE A 467 14.87 -4.35 -20.95
N ILE A 468 13.93 -4.05 -20.05
CA ILE A 468 12.51 -3.87 -20.41
C ILE A 468 12.33 -2.72 -21.40
N LEU A 469 13.05 -1.61 -21.21
CA LEU A 469 12.94 -0.42 -22.05
C LEU A 469 13.62 -0.58 -23.42
N GLN A 470 14.82 -1.17 -23.46
CA GLN A 470 15.61 -1.32 -24.68
C GLN A 470 15.06 -2.43 -25.58
N GLU A 471 14.66 -3.55 -25.00
CA GLU A 471 14.17 -4.73 -25.72
C GLU A 471 12.64 -4.77 -25.84
N ARG A 472 11.97 -3.64 -25.58
CA ARG A 472 10.50 -3.52 -25.52
C ARG A 472 9.76 -4.12 -26.71
N MET A 473 10.30 -3.96 -27.93
CA MET A 473 9.68 -4.49 -29.15
C MET A 473 9.72 -6.02 -29.17
N GLN A 474 10.89 -6.59 -28.84
CA GLN A 474 11.06 -8.04 -28.77
C GLN A 474 10.24 -8.64 -27.62
N LEU A 475 10.18 -7.95 -26.48
CA LEU A 475 9.37 -8.36 -25.34
C LEU A 475 7.88 -8.35 -25.65
N ILE A 476 7.35 -7.31 -26.30
CA ILE A 476 5.94 -7.27 -26.72
C ILE A 476 5.61 -8.46 -27.62
N GLN A 477 6.45 -8.72 -28.63
CA GLN A 477 6.25 -9.85 -29.53
C GLN A 477 6.31 -11.18 -28.76
N CYS A 478 7.33 -11.36 -27.91
CA CYS A 478 7.50 -12.55 -27.10
C CYS A 478 6.34 -12.77 -26.12
N ILE A 479 5.73 -11.72 -25.57
CA ILE A 479 4.66 -11.82 -24.57
C ILE A 479 3.28 -11.95 -25.23
N PHE A 480 2.99 -11.18 -26.29
CA PHE A 480 1.63 -11.01 -26.81
C PHE A 480 1.38 -11.59 -28.20
N ASP A 481 2.42 -11.87 -29.00
CA ASP A 481 2.21 -12.56 -30.26
C ASP A 481 1.96 -14.06 -30.01
N LYS A 482 1.00 -14.59 -30.79
CA LYS A 482 0.50 -15.96 -30.70
C LYS A 482 1.36 -16.94 -31.48
#